data_AF-A0A2J7PPY3-F1
#
_entry.id   AF-A0A2J7PPY3-F1
#
_cell.length_a   1.000
_cell.length_b   1.000
_cell.length_c   1.000
_cell.angle_alpha   90.00
_cell.angle_beta   90.00
_cell.angle_gamma   90.00
#
_symmetry.space_group_name_H-M   'P 1'
#
loop_
_entity.id
_entity.type
_entity.pdbx_description
1 polymer ?
#
loop_
_entity_poly.entity_id
_entity_poly.type
_entity_poly.pdbx_seq_one_letter_code
_entity_poly.pdbx_strand_id
1 'polypeptide(L)'
;MAAVLDEVGKSEEKLIDDGNVDDIDDIECEEGATEASKKKKRKKKKKKAGAGKASADVPGGGESDDAAEETRKRVENIKINGEENDLDEGSEDAKKKKKKRKARGKGNQKPQTDPPSIPVAELFPDGVFPVGQEMEYPLVNDSRTAINRFTNEEKRALDRLHNDIYNEVRHAAEAHRQTRQHIQKWVKPGMTMIGICEELESVARKLIQEDGLKAGLAFPTGCSRNHCAAHYTPNAGDTTVLQYDDVTKIDFGTHINGRIIDCAFTLAFDHKYDKLIEAVRDATNTGIKAAGIDVQLCDIGAAIQEVMESYEVELDGKVYQVKSIRNLNGHSISPYRIHAGKTVP
;
A
#
# COMPACT_ATOMS: atom_id res chain seq x y z
N MET A 1 -15.34 8.64 13.02
CA MET A 1 -16.79 8.84 12.83
C MET A 1 -17.15 8.29 11.48
N ALA A 2 -18.24 7.52 11.45
CA ALA A 2 -18.72 6.76 10.29
C ALA A 2 -19.12 7.68 9.13
N ALA A 3 -18.84 7.24 7.90
CA ALA A 3 -19.38 7.86 6.70
C ALA A 3 -20.89 7.60 6.62
N VAL A 4 -21.66 8.66 6.48
CA VAL A 4 -23.07 8.62 6.11
C VAL A 4 -23.12 8.66 4.59
N LEU A 5 -23.65 7.60 3.98
CA LEU A 5 -24.02 7.55 2.56
C LEU A 5 -25.49 7.96 2.49
N ASP A 6 -25.79 9.01 1.72
CA ASP A 6 -27.15 9.31 1.28
C ASP A 6 -27.33 8.82 -0.17
N GLU A 7 -28.44 8.11 -0.37
CA GLU A 7 -28.88 7.50 -1.62
C GLU A 7 -29.50 8.54 -2.57
N VAL A 8 -29.08 8.54 -3.83
CA VAL A 8 -29.81 9.04 -5.00
C VAL A 8 -29.31 8.21 -6.19
N GLY A 9 -30.07 7.66 -7.13
CA GLY A 9 -31.48 7.60 -7.45
C GLY A 9 -31.52 6.86 -8.80
N LYS A 10 -32.43 5.90 -8.96
CA LYS A 10 -32.59 5.12 -10.20
C LYS A 10 -33.02 6.01 -11.37
N SER A 11 -32.41 5.82 -12.55
CA SER A 11 -33.07 6.10 -13.83
C SER A 11 -32.59 5.15 -14.93
N GLU A 12 -33.48 4.20 -15.23
CA GLU A 12 -33.87 3.60 -16.51
C GLU A 12 -32.85 3.33 -17.63
N GLU A 13 -32.77 2.04 -17.95
CA GLU A 13 -32.26 1.44 -19.17
C GLU A 13 -33.01 1.93 -20.43
N LYS A 14 -32.27 2.19 -21.51
CA LYS A 14 -32.79 2.07 -22.88
C LYS A 14 -31.85 1.22 -23.73
N LEU A 15 -32.37 0.04 -24.06
CA LEU A 15 -31.93 -0.83 -25.14
C LEU A 15 -32.19 -0.18 -26.50
N ILE A 16 -31.20 -0.14 -27.38
CA ILE A 16 -31.39 -0.14 -28.84
C ILE A 16 -30.36 -1.12 -29.44
N ASP A 17 -30.90 -2.25 -29.88
CA ASP A 17 -30.45 -3.19 -30.93
C ASP A 17 -30.71 -2.48 -32.28
N ASP A 18 -30.03 -2.62 -33.42
CA ASP A 18 -29.20 -3.67 -34.01
C ASP A 18 -28.67 -3.06 -35.34
N GLY A 19 -27.68 -3.68 -36.01
CA GLY A 19 -27.53 -3.51 -37.47
C GLY A 19 -26.15 -3.13 -38.03
N ASN A 20 -25.42 -4.16 -38.40
CA ASN A 20 -24.22 -4.17 -39.23
C ASN A 20 -24.56 -3.83 -40.71
N VAL A 21 -23.77 -2.99 -41.39
CA VAL A 21 -23.62 -3.01 -42.86
C VAL A 21 -22.20 -2.62 -43.23
N ASP A 22 -21.56 -3.50 -44.01
CA ASP A 22 -20.21 -3.42 -44.53
C ASP A 22 -20.03 -2.36 -45.65
N ASP A 23 -18.77 -1.94 -45.76
CA ASP A 23 -17.96 -1.79 -46.98
C ASP A 23 -17.89 -0.49 -47.83
N ILE A 24 -16.62 -0.06 -47.98
CA ILE A 24 -15.90 0.45 -49.17
C ILE A 24 -15.94 1.96 -49.47
N ASP A 25 -14.79 2.64 -49.36
CA ASP A 25 -14.02 3.06 -50.55
C ASP A 25 -12.62 3.64 -50.21
N ASP A 26 -11.70 3.34 -51.14
CA ASP A 26 -10.25 3.47 -51.12
C ASP A 26 -9.71 4.91 -51.20
N ILE A 27 -8.55 5.14 -50.56
CA ILE A 27 -7.48 6.00 -51.12
C ILE A 27 -6.13 5.32 -50.86
N GLU A 28 -5.60 4.68 -51.90
CA GLU A 28 -4.16 4.48 -52.13
C GLU A 28 -3.58 5.69 -52.89
N CYS A 29 -2.33 6.05 -52.62
CA CYS A 29 -1.30 6.34 -53.65
C CYS A 29 0.07 6.65 -53.02
N GLU A 30 0.91 5.61 -53.04
CA GLU A 30 2.29 5.52 -53.54
C GLU A 30 3.45 6.48 -53.15
N GLU A 31 4.47 5.77 -52.67
CA GLU A 31 5.93 5.86 -52.79
C GLU A 31 6.61 6.79 -53.82
N GLY A 32 7.81 7.23 -53.43
CA GLY A 32 8.88 7.66 -54.33
C GLY A 32 10.26 7.51 -53.66
N ALA A 33 10.98 6.44 -54.02
CA ALA A 33 12.32 6.11 -53.56
C ALA A 33 13.45 6.75 -54.41
N THR A 34 14.67 6.85 -53.84
CA THR A 34 16.02 6.49 -54.40
C THR A 34 17.13 7.03 -53.49
N GLU A 35 17.90 6.17 -52.78
CA GLU A 35 19.26 5.65 -53.11
C GLU A 35 20.40 6.71 -53.14
N ALA A 36 21.63 6.55 -52.63
CA ALA A 36 22.41 5.40 -52.17
C ALA A 36 23.65 5.77 -51.31
N SER A 37 24.12 4.77 -50.54
CA SER A 37 25.53 4.39 -50.28
C SER A 37 26.40 5.09 -49.20
N LYS A 38 26.77 4.35 -48.14
CA LYS A 38 28.11 3.73 -47.97
C LYS A 38 28.25 2.92 -46.67
N LYS A 39 28.62 1.65 -46.83
CA LYS A 39 29.06 0.68 -45.81
C LYS A 39 30.37 1.09 -45.12
N LYS A 40 30.49 0.85 -43.80
CA LYS A 40 31.76 0.45 -43.16
C LYS A 40 31.50 -0.48 -41.95
N LYS A 41 31.70 -1.78 -42.17
CA LYS A 41 31.84 -2.83 -41.14
C LYS A 41 33.18 -2.66 -40.40
N ARG A 42 33.20 -2.74 -39.07
CA ARG A 42 34.42 -3.07 -38.29
C ARG A 42 34.30 -4.46 -37.65
N LYS A 43 35.37 -5.22 -37.82
CA LYS A 43 35.56 -6.66 -37.54
C LYS A 43 35.56 -7.00 -36.03
N LYS A 44 34.87 -8.10 -35.68
CA LYS A 44 35.18 -9.00 -34.56
C LYS A 44 36.63 -9.51 -34.68
N LYS A 45 37.41 -9.47 -33.60
CA LYS A 45 38.67 -10.21 -33.46
C LYS A 45 38.47 -11.33 -32.44
N LYS A 46 38.51 -12.57 -32.94
CA LYS A 46 38.56 -13.83 -32.19
C LYS A 46 40.04 -14.20 -32.05
N LYS A 47 40.52 -14.52 -30.86
CA LYS A 47 41.80 -15.24 -30.63
C LYS A 47 41.48 -16.51 -29.82
N LYS A 48 41.74 -17.67 -30.44
CA LYS A 48 42.12 -18.97 -29.85
C LYS A 48 43.58 -19.19 -30.33
N ALA A 49 44.50 -19.91 -29.72
CA ALA A 49 44.47 -20.96 -28.70
C ALA A 49 45.83 -21.00 -27.97
N GLY A 50 45.88 -21.72 -26.85
CA GLY A 50 47.11 -22.18 -26.21
C GLY A 50 46.73 -23.21 -25.14
N ALA A 51 46.94 -24.48 -25.44
CA ALA A 51 46.63 -25.63 -24.60
C ALA A 51 47.72 -25.87 -23.54
N GLY A 52 47.32 -26.36 -22.37
CA GLY A 52 48.21 -26.91 -21.34
C GLY A 52 47.38 -27.71 -20.34
N LYS A 53 47.53 -29.05 -20.40
CA LYS A 53 46.92 -30.04 -19.50
C LYS A 53 47.66 -30.06 -18.15
N ALA A 54 46.91 -30.23 -17.06
CA ALA A 54 47.28 -31.09 -15.93
C ALA A 54 46.00 -31.54 -15.21
N SER A 55 46.00 -32.81 -14.78
CA SER A 55 44.89 -33.60 -14.27
C SER A 55 45.15 -34.00 -12.81
N ALA A 56 44.10 -34.49 -12.14
CA ALA A 56 44.05 -35.21 -10.84
C ALA A 56 44.02 -34.28 -9.60
N ASP A 57 43.18 -34.45 -8.57
CA ASP A 57 42.48 -35.64 -8.05
C ASP A 57 41.12 -35.30 -7.40
N VAL A 58 40.21 -36.26 -7.43
CA VAL A 58 38.98 -36.35 -6.63
C VAL A 58 39.25 -37.33 -5.48
N PRO A 59 38.71 -37.10 -4.28
CA PRO A 59 37.91 -38.16 -3.66
C PRO A 59 36.59 -37.62 -3.08
N GLY A 60 35.54 -38.41 -3.24
CA GLY A 60 34.22 -38.18 -2.63
C GLY A 60 34.03 -38.89 -1.29
N GLY A 61 32.86 -38.62 -0.70
CA GLY A 61 32.17 -39.47 0.28
C GLY A 61 32.37 -39.13 1.75
N GLY A 62 31.28 -38.78 2.46
CA GLY A 62 31.23 -38.69 3.92
C GLY A 62 30.13 -37.77 4.44
N GLU A 63 28.91 -38.29 4.58
CA GLU A 63 27.82 -37.70 5.35
C GLU A 63 28.23 -37.51 6.82
N SER A 64 27.79 -36.43 7.47
CA SER A 64 27.90 -36.26 8.93
C SER A 64 26.50 -36.06 9.53
N ASP A 65 26.09 -37.07 10.29
CA ASP A 65 24.81 -37.28 10.95
C ASP A 65 24.61 -36.48 12.26
N ASP A 66 25.48 -35.52 12.58
CA ASP A 66 25.47 -34.90 13.92
C ASP A 66 24.42 -33.78 14.11
N ALA A 67 23.84 -33.22 13.04
CA ALA A 67 22.79 -32.19 13.17
C ALA A 67 21.38 -32.77 13.40
N ALA A 68 21.18 -34.06 13.08
CA ALA A 68 19.90 -34.73 13.20
C ALA A 68 19.62 -35.22 14.65
N GLU A 69 20.67 -35.47 15.45
CA GLU A 69 20.52 -36.00 16.80
C GLU A 69 20.15 -34.92 17.84
N GLU A 70 20.61 -33.68 17.65
CA GLU A 70 20.26 -32.55 18.54
C GLU A 70 18.80 -32.10 18.37
N THR A 71 18.25 -32.29 17.17
CA THR A 71 16.84 -32.01 16.87
C THR A 71 15.91 -33.09 17.44
N ARG A 72 16.33 -34.36 17.46
CA ARG A 72 15.56 -35.47 18.05
C ARG A 72 15.42 -35.35 19.57
N LYS A 73 16.49 -34.94 20.28
CA LYS A 73 16.45 -34.73 21.74
C LYS A 73 15.54 -33.58 22.19
N ARG A 74 15.20 -32.63 21.31
CA ARG A 74 14.23 -31.55 21.61
C ARG A 74 12.77 -31.96 21.41
N VAL A 75 12.49 -32.99 20.62
CA VAL A 75 11.12 -33.44 20.31
C VAL A 75 10.58 -34.42 21.36
N GLU A 76 11.46 -35.09 22.12
CA GLU A 76 11.04 -36.04 23.18
C GLU A 76 10.55 -35.39 24.49
N ASN A 77 10.63 -34.07 24.66
CA ASN A 77 10.25 -33.38 25.90
C ASN A 77 8.86 -32.71 25.87
N ILE A 78 8.04 -32.95 24.85
CA ILE A 78 6.63 -32.51 24.85
C ILE A 78 5.78 -33.62 25.46
N LYS A 79 5.70 -33.65 26.80
CA LYS A 79 4.76 -34.50 27.53
C LYS A 79 3.33 -33.97 27.31
N ILE A 80 2.55 -34.78 26.60
CA ILE A 80 1.09 -34.66 26.47
C ILE A 80 0.49 -35.09 27.81
N ASN A 81 0.04 -34.13 28.63
CA ASN A 81 -0.79 -34.42 29.79
C ASN A 81 -2.23 -34.69 29.32
N GLY A 82 -2.52 -35.95 29.00
CA GLY A 82 -3.88 -36.49 29.00
C GLY A 82 -4.09 -37.21 30.33
N GLU A 83 -4.88 -36.63 31.23
CA GLU A 83 -5.31 -37.32 32.46
C GLU A 83 -6.50 -38.21 32.11
N GLU A 84 -6.27 -39.52 32.20
CA GLU A 84 -7.30 -40.55 32.38
C GLU A 84 -7.98 -40.35 33.74
N ASN A 85 -9.31 -40.39 33.77
CA ASN A 85 -10.08 -40.54 35.01
C ASN A 85 -10.97 -41.78 34.85
N ASP A 86 -10.53 -42.88 35.44
CA ASP A 86 -11.43 -43.88 36.01
C ASP A 86 -11.57 -43.57 37.50
N LEU A 87 -12.81 -43.58 38.01
CA LEU A 87 -13.20 -44.23 39.27
C LEU A 87 -14.71 -44.06 39.52
N ASP A 88 -15.27 -45.15 40.01
CA ASP A 88 -16.68 -45.46 40.25
C ASP A 88 -17.17 -45.06 41.66
N GLU A 89 -18.49 -44.84 41.76
CA GLU A 89 -19.44 -44.82 42.90
C GLU A 89 -19.17 -44.11 44.26
N GLY A 90 -20.14 -43.27 44.70
CA GLY A 90 -20.55 -43.21 46.12
C GLY A 90 -20.80 -41.85 46.82
N SER A 91 -22.08 -41.42 46.85
CA SER A 91 -22.79 -40.63 47.91
C SER A 91 -22.59 -39.11 48.15
N GLU A 92 -23.75 -38.44 48.11
CA GLU A 92 -24.31 -37.35 48.96
C GLU A 92 -23.73 -35.91 49.03
N ASP A 93 -24.59 -34.99 48.57
CA ASP A 93 -24.91 -33.62 49.02
C ASP A 93 -23.80 -32.67 49.53
N ALA A 94 -23.41 -31.69 48.69
CA ALA A 94 -23.05 -30.34 49.15
C ALA A 94 -23.09 -29.28 48.02
N LYS A 95 -24.00 -28.31 48.16
CA LYS A 95 -24.11 -27.08 47.36
C LYS A 95 -22.78 -26.30 47.25
N LYS A 96 -22.23 -26.14 46.04
CA LYS A 96 -21.25 -25.07 45.72
C LYS A 96 -21.51 -24.39 44.37
N LYS A 97 -21.59 -23.06 44.45
CA LYS A 97 -21.88 -22.07 43.39
C LYS A 97 -21.02 -22.26 42.13
N LYS A 98 -21.66 -22.38 40.96
CA LYS A 98 -21.04 -22.23 39.63
C LYS A 98 -20.34 -20.86 39.52
N LYS A 99 -19.01 -20.83 39.63
CA LYS A 99 -18.20 -19.69 39.15
C LYS A 99 -18.23 -19.72 37.62
N LYS A 100 -19.11 -18.91 37.01
CA LYS A 100 -19.03 -18.55 35.59
C LYS A 100 -17.60 -18.07 35.31
N ARG A 101 -16.89 -18.76 34.42
CA ARG A 101 -15.65 -18.24 33.81
C ARG A 101 -16.05 -16.95 33.12
N LYS A 102 -15.61 -15.81 33.66
CA LYS A 102 -15.78 -14.51 32.99
C LYS A 102 -15.07 -14.60 31.66
N ALA A 103 -15.79 -14.26 30.59
CA ALA A 103 -15.20 -13.98 29.29
C ALA A 103 -14.03 -13.01 29.52
N ARG A 104 -12.88 -13.29 28.89
CA ARG A 104 -11.78 -12.33 28.76
C ARG A 104 -12.37 -11.06 28.18
N GLY A 105 -12.58 -10.05 29.02
CA GLY A 105 -13.06 -8.76 28.58
C GLY A 105 -12.03 -8.17 27.62
N LYS A 106 -12.52 -7.54 26.54
CA LYS A 106 -11.73 -6.59 25.75
C LYS A 106 -11.00 -5.68 26.74
N GLY A 107 -9.67 -5.78 26.77
CA GLY A 107 -8.84 -4.91 27.59
C GLY A 107 -9.18 -3.46 27.27
N ASN A 108 -9.33 -2.64 28.31
CA ASN A 108 -9.53 -1.21 28.18
C ASN A 108 -8.34 -0.63 27.39
N GLN A 109 -8.48 -0.47 26.07
CA GLN A 109 -7.46 0.22 25.27
C GLN A 109 -7.35 1.64 25.83
N LYS A 110 -6.12 2.04 26.20
CA LYS A 110 -5.89 3.41 26.67
C LYS A 110 -6.26 4.35 25.52
N PRO A 111 -7.05 5.41 25.74
CA PRO A 111 -7.32 6.38 24.69
C PRO A 111 -6.03 7.13 24.34
N GLN A 112 -5.87 7.48 23.07
CA GLN A 112 -4.82 8.39 22.62
C GLN A 112 -5.01 9.78 23.28
N THR A 113 -3.93 10.52 23.47
CA THR A 113 -3.96 11.90 23.99
C THR A 113 -4.34 12.92 22.90
N ASP A 114 -4.63 14.15 23.31
CA ASP A 114 -4.84 15.29 22.40
C ASP A 114 -3.95 16.47 22.85
N PRO A 115 -2.86 16.81 22.13
CA PRO A 115 -2.39 16.20 20.88
C PRO A 115 -1.86 14.76 21.05
N PRO A 116 -1.78 13.95 19.97
CA PRO A 116 -1.32 12.56 20.05
C PRO A 116 0.12 12.43 20.55
N SER A 117 0.37 11.54 21.49
CA SER A 117 1.69 11.35 22.10
C SER A 117 2.02 9.93 22.52
N ILE A 118 1.02 9.06 22.65
CA ILE A 118 1.21 7.66 23.04
C ILE A 118 1.59 6.86 21.78
N PRO A 119 2.72 6.12 21.79
CA PRO A 119 3.08 5.23 20.71
C PRO A 119 1.98 4.23 20.35
N VAL A 120 1.81 3.92 19.07
CA VAL A 120 0.77 3.00 18.62
C VAL A 120 0.95 1.60 19.25
N ALA A 121 2.18 1.12 19.39
CA ALA A 121 2.47 -0.15 20.07
C ALA A 121 1.92 -0.22 21.50
N GLU A 122 1.86 0.90 22.23
CA GLU A 122 1.32 0.94 23.59
C GLU A 122 -0.21 0.96 23.65
N LEU A 123 -0.87 1.40 22.56
CA LEU A 123 -2.33 1.36 22.43
C LEU A 123 -2.83 -0.07 22.15
N PHE A 124 -1.99 -0.91 21.54
CA PHE A 124 -2.27 -2.30 21.17
C PHE A 124 -1.31 -3.27 21.88
N PRO A 125 -1.46 -3.50 23.19
CA PRO A 125 -0.51 -4.29 23.99
C PRO A 125 -0.48 -5.78 23.64
N ASP A 126 -1.48 -6.28 22.90
CA ASP A 126 -1.49 -7.63 22.33
C ASP A 126 -0.66 -7.74 21.04
N GLY A 127 -0.14 -6.62 20.54
CA GLY A 127 0.62 -6.54 19.30
C GLY A 127 -0.24 -6.78 18.06
N VAL A 128 -1.56 -6.71 18.15
CA VAL A 128 -2.47 -6.91 17.01
C VAL A 128 -3.03 -5.56 16.57
N PHE A 129 -2.55 -5.06 15.43
CA PHE A 129 -2.92 -3.74 14.93
C PHE A 129 -4.19 -3.78 14.05
N PRO A 130 -4.96 -2.68 13.99
CA PRO A 130 -6.21 -2.64 13.23
C PRO A 130 -5.99 -2.96 11.75
N VAL A 131 -6.83 -3.86 11.21
CA VAL A 131 -6.88 -4.13 9.78
C VAL A 131 -7.34 -2.89 9.01
N GLY A 132 -6.80 -2.72 7.80
CA GLY A 132 -7.32 -1.73 6.85
C GLY A 132 -8.64 -2.20 6.23
N GLN A 133 -9.06 -1.52 5.16
CA GLN A 133 -10.16 -1.99 4.34
C GLN A 133 -9.73 -3.26 3.59
N GLU A 134 -10.48 -4.32 3.75
CA GLU A 134 -10.34 -5.56 2.96
C GLU A 134 -11.36 -5.52 1.81
N MET A 135 -10.91 -5.86 0.61
CA MET A 135 -11.72 -5.82 -0.60
C MET A 135 -11.58 -7.14 -1.35
N GLU A 136 -12.67 -7.59 -1.97
CA GLU A 136 -12.58 -8.67 -2.95
C GLU A 136 -11.80 -8.18 -4.18
N TYR A 137 -11.02 -9.09 -4.77
CA TYR A 137 -10.27 -8.76 -5.98
C TYR A 137 -11.21 -8.52 -7.16
N PRO A 138 -10.90 -7.58 -8.06
CA PRO A 138 -11.68 -7.41 -9.28
C PRO A 138 -11.60 -8.68 -10.12
N LEU A 139 -12.77 -9.14 -10.60
CA LEU A 139 -12.87 -10.27 -11.51
C LEU A 139 -12.64 -9.78 -12.95
N VAL A 140 -11.38 -9.64 -13.33
CA VAL A 140 -10.97 -9.48 -14.75
C VAL A 140 -11.02 -10.84 -15.47
N ASN A 141 -10.94 -10.87 -16.80
CA ASN A 141 -10.90 -12.13 -17.56
C ASN A 141 -9.82 -13.12 -17.02
N ASP A 142 -9.99 -14.43 -17.27
CA ASP A 142 -9.08 -15.52 -16.82
C ASP A 142 -8.50 -15.38 -15.38
N SER A 143 -9.27 -14.80 -14.44
CA SER A 143 -8.90 -14.51 -13.03
C SER A 143 -8.69 -15.74 -12.13
N ARG A 144 -8.09 -16.81 -12.64
CA ARG A 144 -7.96 -18.09 -11.94
C ARG A 144 -7.24 -17.98 -10.60
N THR A 145 -6.33 -17.02 -10.44
CA THR A 145 -5.55 -16.86 -9.19
C THR A 145 -6.18 -15.92 -8.15
N ALA A 146 -7.12 -15.08 -8.58
CA ALA A 146 -7.85 -14.14 -7.74
C ALA A 146 -9.21 -14.72 -7.28
N ILE A 147 -9.80 -15.64 -8.05
CA ILE A 147 -11.06 -16.32 -7.71
C ILE A 147 -10.92 -17.11 -6.39
N ASN A 148 -11.96 -17.04 -5.55
CA ASN A 148 -12.08 -17.79 -4.30
C ASN A 148 -10.94 -17.55 -3.30
N ARG A 149 -10.21 -16.45 -3.40
CA ARG A 149 -9.02 -16.23 -2.56
C ARG A 149 -9.31 -16.14 -1.06
N PHE A 150 -10.49 -15.63 -0.71
CA PHE A 150 -10.97 -15.57 0.68
C PHE A 150 -11.47 -16.92 1.22
N THR A 151 -11.84 -17.86 0.34
CA THR A 151 -12.45 -19.14 0.73
C THR A 151 -11.51 -20.34 0.56
N ASN A 152 -10.56 -20.27 -0.38
CA ASN A 152 -9.59 -21.31 -0.67
C ASN A 152 -8.61 -21.48 0.52
N GLU A 153 -8.52 -22.70 1.05
CA GLU A 153 -7.73 -22.99 2.25
C GLU A 153 -6.22 -22.79 2.06
N GLU A 154 -5.70 -23.11 0.87
CA GLU A 154 -4.28 -22.90 0.55
C GLU A 154 -3.96 -21.39 0.60
N LYS A 155 -4.82 -20.54 0.04
CA LYS A 155 -4.63 -19.09 0.04
C LYS A 155 -4.75 -18.48 1.43
N ARG A 156 -5.73 -18.94 2.22
CA ARG A 156 -5.83 -18.55 3.64
C ARG A 156 -4.60 -18.99 4.44
N ALA A 157 -4.05 -20.16 4.18
CA ALA A 157 -2.83 -20.63 4.84
C ALA A 157 -1.62 -19.76 4.46
N LEU A 158 -1.48 -19.38 3.19
CA LEU A 158 -0.44 -18.46 2.73
C LEU A 158 -0.57 -17.07 3.37
N ASP A 159 -1.77 -16.50 3.47
CA ASP A 159 -1.98 -15.20 4.12
C ASP A 159 -1.69 -15.25 5.62
N ARG A 160 -2.00 -16.38 6.29
CA ARG A 160 -1.60 -16.60 7.69
C ARG A 160 -0.08 -16.66 7.87
N LEU A 161 0.64 -17.20 6.88
CA LEU A 161 2.11 -17.27 6.92
C LEU A 161 2.76 -15.88 6.87
N HIS A 162 2.13 -14.91 6.19
CA HIS A 162 2.62 -13.53 6.07
C HIS A 162 1.95 -12.56 7.07
N ASN A 163 1.25 -13.06 8.09
CA ASN A 163 0.48 -12.22 9.00
C ASN A 163 1.38 -11.24 9.78
N ASP A 164 2.60 -11.65 10.11
CA ASP A 164 3.64 -10.81 10.69
C ASP A 164 3.94 -9.57 9.83
N ILE A 165 4.15 -9.77 8.52
CA ILE A 165 4.36 -8.69 7.56
C ILE A 165 3.14 -7.76 7.52
N TYR A 166 1.93 -8.31 7.41
CA TYR A 166 0.71 -7.50 7.39
C TYR A 166 0.51 -6.72 8.68
N ASN A 167 0.89 -7.30 9.82
CA ASN A 167 0.77 -6.66 11.12
C ASN A 167 1.76 -5.49 11.27
N GLU A 168 2.99 -5.62 10.77
CA GLU A 168 3.95 -4.51 10.69
C GLU A 168 3.44 -3.35 9.82
N VAL A 169 2.86 -3.68 8.64
CA VAL A 169 2.23 -2.69 7.75
C VAL A 169 1.06 -1.99 8.47
N ARG A 170 0.22 -2.73 9.19
CA ARG A 170 -0.92 -2.18 9.96
C ARG A 170 -0.47 -1.26 11.10
N HIS A 171 0.63 -1.61 11.78
CA HIS A 171 1.23 -0.75 12.81
C HIS A 171 1.65 0.61 12.23
N ALA A 172 2.43 0.59 11.14
CA ALA A 172 2.84 1.81 10.45
C ALA A 172 1.63 2.62 9.94
N ALA A 173 0.59 1.94 9.44
CA ALA A 173 -0.61 2.59 8.91
C ALA A 173 -1.43 3.27 9.99
N GLU A 174 -1.50 2.70 11.19
CA GLU A 174 -2.19 3.32 12.31
C GLU A 174 -1.46 4.57 12.82
N ALA A 175 -0.13 4.54 12.85
CA ALA A 175 0.67 5.74 13.16
C ALA A 175 0.43 6.85 12.12
N HIS A 176 0.36 6.49 10.83
CA HIS A 176 0.02 7.41 9.74
C HIS A 176 -1.38 8.00 9.92
N ARG A 177 -2.39 7.16 10.17
CA ARG A 177 -3.80 7.58 10.37
C ARG A 177 -3.95 8.57 11.51
N GLN A 178 -3.34 8.32 12.66
CA GLN A 178 -3.42 9.22 13.81
C GLN A 178 -2.65 10.52 13.57
N THR A 179 -1.46 10.44 12.95
CA THR A 179 -0.68 11.63 12.57
C THR A 179 -1.45 12.54 11.62
N ARG A 180 -1.96 12.00 10.50
CA ARG A 180 -2.69 12.82 9.52
C ARG A 180 -3.96 13.42 10.10
N GLN A 181 -4.65 12.70 11.00
CA GLN A 181 -5.86 13.20 11.67
C GLN A 181 -5.57 14.41 12.56
N HIS A 182 -4.42 14.42 13.25
CA HIS A 182 -3.95 15.59 14.01
C HIS A 182 -3.62 16.75 13.06
N ILE A 183 -2.80 16.50 12.05
CA ILE A 183 -2.32 17.54 11.13
C ILE A 183 -3.46 18.21 10.36
N GLN A 184 -4.45 17.46 9.89
CA GLN A 184 -5.64 18.02 9.22
C GLN A 184 -6.41 19.00 10.10
N LYS A 185 -6.43 18.80 11.43
CA LYS A 185 -7.08 19.70 12.38
C LYS A 185 -6.19 20.87 12.76
N TRP A 186 -4.89 20.64 12.88
CA TRP A 186 -3.93 21.60 13.41
C TRP A 186 -3.49 22.64 12.37
N VAL A 187 -3.20 22.23 11.13
CA VAL A 187 -2.65 23.12 10.08
C VAL A 187 -3.62 24.26 9.76
N LYS A 188 -3.09 25.48 9.64
CA LYS A 188 -3.83 26.71 9.29
C LYS A 188 -2.98 27.60 8.37
N PRO A 189 -3.61 28.46 7.54
CA PRO A 189 -2.90 29.51 6.82
C PRO A 189 -2.12 30.41 7.80
N GLY A 190 -0.99 30.93 7.36
CA GLY A 190 -0.07 31.74 8.17
C GLY A 190 1.06 30.93 8.83
N MET A 191 0.99 29.61 8.83
CA MET A 191 2.08 28.74 9.30
C MET A 191 3.19 28.63 8.25
N THR A 192 4.46 28.59 8.69
CA THR A 192 5.58 28.29 7.79
C THR A 192 5.54 26.83 7.37
N MET A 193 6.01 26.51 6.16
CA MET A 193 6.10 25.11 5.71
C MET A 193 7.01 24.31 6.65
N ILE A 194 8.10 24.92 7.14
CA ILE A 194 9.00 24.31 8.13
C ILE A 194 8.22 23.90 9.39
N GLY A 195 7.45 24.81 9.97
CA GLY A 195 6.68 24.52 11.18
C GLY A 195 5.64 23.42 10.98
N ILE A 196 5.05 23.32 9.79
CA ILE A 196 4.13 22.24 9.43
C ILE A 196 4.85 20.89 9.36
N CYS A 197 5.98 20.82 8.65
CA CYS A 197 6.76 19.60 8.53
C CYS A 197 7.33 19.15 9.88
N GLU A 198 7.91 20.06 10.67
CA GLU A 198 8.48 19.74 11.98
C GLU A 198 7.43 19.21 12.97
N GLU A 199 6.23 19.81 13.02
CA GLU A 199 5.13 19.31 13.86
C GLU A 199 4.66 17.92 13.40
N LEU A 200 4.44 17.74 12.09
CA LEU A 200 4.04 16.45 11.53
C LEU A 200 5.04 15.36 11.87
N GLU A 201 6.33 15.60 11.62
CA GLU A 201 7.37 14.62 11.87
C GLU A 201 7.59 14.36 13.36
N SER A 202 7.46 15.38 14.21
CA SER A 202 7.50 15.24 15.68
C SER A 202 6.40 14.30 16.18
N VAL A 203 5.17 14.46 15.70
CA VAL A 203 4.06 13.57 16.04
C VAL A 203 4.30 12.18 15.46
N ALA A 204 4.65 12.08 14.18
CA ALA A 204 4.87 10.79 13.52
C ALA A 204 5.97 9.96 14.21
N ARG A 205 7.10 10.57 14.59
CA ARG A 205 8.20 9.90 15.33
C ARG A 205 7.76 9.37 16.69
N LYS A 206 6.93 10.12 17.41
CA LYS A 206 6.35 9.67 18.70
C LYS A 206 5.41 8.49 18.49
N LEU A 207 4.47 8.60 17.54
CA LEU A 207 3.45 7.58 17.32
C LEU A 207 4.01 6.27 16.75
N ILE A 208 5.02 6.35 15.89
CA ILE A 208 5.69 5.15 15.35
C ILE A 208 6.71 4.55 16.32
N GLN A 209 7.07 5.26 17.40
CA GLN A 209 8.15 4.90 18.31
C GLN A 209 9.48 4.73 17.57
N GLU A 210 10.00 5.83 17.02
CA GLU A 210 11.24 5.80 16.22
C GLU A 210 12.39 5.06 16.93
N ASP A 211 12.96 4.06 16.26
CA ASP A 211 14.06 3.19 16.72
C ASP A 211 14.97 2.84 15.53
N GLY A 212 15.85 3.78 15.17
CA GLY A 212 16.81 3.62 14.08
C GLY A 212 16.14 3.15 12.78
N LEU A 213 16.60 2.03 12.23
CA LEU A 213 16.03 1.44 11.01
C LEU A 213 14.85 0.49 11.28
N LYS A 214 14.53 0.18 12.54
CA LYS A 214 13.43 -0.74 12.87
C LYS A 214 12.09 -0.02 12.82
N ALA A 215 12.02 1.24 13.23
CA ALA A 215 10.79 2.02 13.21
C ALA A 215 11.13 3.49 12.95
N GLY A 216 10.37 4.16 12.09
CA GLY A 216 10.66 5.55 11.77
C GLY A 216 9.86 6.10 10.60
N LEU A 217 10.32 7.25 10.11
CA LEU A 217 9.77 7.90 8.92
C LEU A 217 10.39 7.29 7.67
N ALA A 218 9.56 6.91 6.70
CA ALA A 218 10.02 6.22 5.50
C ALA A 218 10.65 7.16 4.46
N PHE A 219 10.16 8.40 4.41
CA PHE A 219 10.63 9.44 3.51
C PHE A 219 10.25 10.83 4.08
N PRO A 220 10.87 11.93 3.60
CA PRO A 220 10.59 13.28 4.09
C PRO A 220 9.14 13.70 3.90
N THR A 221 8.66 14.62 4.73
CA THR A 221 7.31 15.19 4.62
C THR A 221 7.20 16.09 3.38
N GLY A 222 6.62 15.57 2.31
CA GLY A 222 6.20 16.34 1.16
C GLY A 222 5.06 17.29 1.53
N CYS A 223 5.23 18.56 1.17
CA CYS A 223 4.23 19.62 1.35
C CYS A 223 4.13 20.49 0.09
N SER A 224 4.19 19.85 -1.09
CA SER A 224 4.19 20.52 -2.39
C SER A 224 2.92 21.36 -2.59
N ARG A 225 3.09 22.58 -3.08
CA ARG A 225 2.01 23.57 -3.19
C ARG A 225 1.70 23.93 -4.62
N ASN A 226 0.41 24.15 -4.88
CA ASN A 226 -0.12 24.68 -6.14
C ASN A 226 0.35 23.83 -7.33
N HIS A 227 1.01 24.46 -8.30
CA HIS A 227 1.52 23.81 -9.50
C HIS A 227 2.63 22.77 -9.24
N CYS A 228 3.32 22.81 -8.10
CA CYS A 228 4.28 21.78 -7.72
C CYS A 228 3.50 20.57 -7.18
N ALA A 229 3.57 19.43 -7.86
CA ALA A 229 2.75 18.27 -7.54
C ALA A 229 3.30 17.43 -6.37
N ALA A 230 4.62 17.17 -6.35
CA ALA A 230 5.27 16.28 -5.40
C ALA A 230 6.72 16.70 -5.09
N HIS A 231 7.35 16.06 -4.12
CA HIS A 231 8.78 16.15 -3.77
C HIS A 231 9.32 17.52 -3.33
N TYR A 232 8.46 18.46 -2.92
CA TYR A 232 8.90 19.64 -2.20
C TYR A 232 8.72 19.44 -0.71
N THR A 233 9.79 19.67 0.04
CA THR A 233 9.82 19.85 1.49
C THR A 233 10.79 21.01 1.76
N PRO A 234 10.53 21.89 2.74
CA PRO A 234 11.35 23.07 2.96
C PRO A 234 12.76 22.69 3.45
N ASN A 235 13.77 23.31 2.86
CA ASN A 235 15.12 23.27 3.41
C ASN A 235 15.30 24.34 4.50
N ALA A 236 16.40 24.25 5.26
CA ALA A 236 16.75 25.28 6.24
C ALA A 236 16.79 26.68 5.59
N GLY A 237 16.12 27.64 6.23
CA GLY A 237 16.01 29.01 5.74
C GLY A 237 14.86 29.26 4.76
N ASP A 238 14.07 28.25 4.40
CA ASP A 238 12.85 28.45 3.62
C ASP A 238 11.81 29.23 4.44
N THR A 239 11.49 30.44 3.98
CA THR A 239 10.52 31.34 4.63
C THR A 239 9.10 31.20 4.05
N THR A 240 8.84 30.16 3.28
CA THR A 240 7.55 29.93 2.63
C THR A 240 6.46 29.74 3.68
N VAL A 241 5.37 30.51 3.55
CA VAL A 241 4.20 30.49 4.44
C VAL A 241 2.99 29.96 3.69
N LEU A 242 2.26 29.03 4.31
CA LEU A 242 1.00 28.50 3.81
C LEU A 242 -0.05 29.62 3.75
N GLN A 243 -0.65 29.81 2.59
CA GLN A 243 -1.69 30.79 2.30
C GLN A 243 -3.07 30.11 2.28
N TYR A 244 -4.12 30.93 2.34
CA TYR A 244 -5.50 30.47 2.29
C TYR A 244 -5.84 29.80 0.94
N ASP A 245 -5.39 30.41 -0.16
CA ASP A 245 -5.66 29.94 -1.53
C ASP A 245 -4.75 28.80 -2.00
N ASP A 246 -3.88 28.26 -1.13
CA ASP A 246 -3.00 27.17 -1.54
C ASP A 246 -3.71 25.82 -1.63
N VAL A 247 -3.30 25.05 -2.63
CA VAL A 247 -3.56 23.61 -2.71
C VAL A 247 -2.29 22.86 -2.35
N THR A 248 -2.24 22.32 -1.13
CA THR A 248 -1.05 21.69 -0.55
C THR A 248 -1.24 20.18 -0.50
N LYS A 249 -0.29 19.42 -1.06
CA LYS A 249 -0.28 17.96 -0.96
C LYS A 249 0.61 17.58 0.22
N ILE A 250 0.02 17.02 1.27
CA ILE A 250 0.74 16.48 2.43
C ILE A 250 0.98 15.00 2.17
N ASP A 251 2.23 14.65 1.99
CA ASP A 251 2.69 13.32 1.62
C ASP A 251 3.82 12.89 2.54
N PHE A 252 3.60 11.86 3.34
CA PHE A 252 4.59 11.40 4.31
C PHE A 252 4.43 9.90 4.54
N GLY A 253 5.52 9.25 4.97
CA GLY A 253 5.52 7.82 5.19
C GLY A 253 6.05 7.41 6.54
N THR A 254 5.53 6.30 7.04
CA THR A 254 5.96 5.62 8.26
C THR A 254 6.39 4.19 7.91
N HIS A 255 7.25 3.58 8.70
CA HIS A 255 7.59 2.17 8.52
C HIS A 255 7.87 1.43 9.83
N ILE A 256 7.68 0.11 9.78
CA ILE A 256 8.20 -0.86 10.76
C ILE A 256 8.99 -1.91 9.97
N ASN A 257 10.24 -2.17 10.34
CA ASN A 257 11.17 -3.11 9.70
C ASN A 257 11.21 -2.98 8.15
N GLY A 258 11.16 -1.73 7.66
CA GLY A 258 11.14 -1.41 6.24
C GLY A 258 9.81 -1.67 5.53
N ARG A 259 8.75 -2.09 6.23
CA ARG A 259 7.37 -2.14 5.72
C ARG A 259 6.80 -0.73 5.69
N ILE A 260 6.92 -0.11 4.53
CA ILE A 260 6.58 1.31 4.33
C ILE A 260 5.08 1.47 4.09
N ILE A 261 4.51 2.47 4.75
CA ILE A 261 3.25 3.10 4.37
C ILE A 261 3.58 4.39 3.65
N ASP A 262 3.13 4.45 2.40
CA ASP A 262 3.13 5.64 1.57
C ASP A 262 1.67 6.06 1.40
N CYS A 263 1.31 7.22 1.93
CA CYS A 263 -0.05 7.72 1.88
C CYS A 263 -0.06 9.25 2.00
N ALA A 264 -0.82 9.88 1.10
CA ALA A 264 -0.91 11.33 1.01
C ALA A 264 -2.37 11.81 1.09
N PHE A 265 -2.54 13.11 1.31
CA PHE A 265 -3.81 13.80 1.14
C PHE A 265 -3.60 15.25 0.69
N THR A 266 -4.62 15.83 0.07
CA THR A 266 -4.61 17.25 -0.31
C THR A 266 -5.32 18.07 0.75
N LEU A 267 -4.72 19.20 1.11
CA LEU A 267 -5.23 20.21 2.02
C LEU A 267 -5.42 21.53 1.24
N ALA A 268 -6.64 22.02 1.25
CA ALA A 268 -7.03 23.35 0.75
C ALA A 268 -8.02 23.96 1.74
N PHE A 269 -7.97 25.28 1.91
CA PHE A 269 -8.91 26.01 2.75
C PHE A 269 -10.00 26.71 1.94
N ASP A 270 -9.69 27.09 0.70
CA ASP A 270 -10.67 27.60 -0.24
C ASP A 270 -11.47 26.45 -0.88
N HIS A 271 -12.79 26.49 -0.69
CA HIS A 271 -13.76 25.54 -1.21
C HIS A 271 -13.81 25.47 -2.74
N LYS A 272 -13.24 26.46 -3.46
CA LYS A 272 -13.15 26.39 -4.93
C LYS A 272 -12.40 25.16 -5.43
N TYR A 273 -11.54 24.56 -4.60
CA TYR A 273 -10.79 23.35 -4.94
C TYR A 273 -11.49 22.05 -4.56
N ASP A 274 -12.65 22.08 -3.90
CA ASP A 274 -13.32 20.88 -3.37
C ASP A 274 -13.59 19.86 -4.48
N LYS A 275 -14.10 20.31 -5.63
CA LYS A 275 -14.40 19.44 -6.77
C LYS A 275 -13.14 18.87 -7.44
N LEU A 276 -12.03 19.61 -7.43
CA LEU A 276 -10.73 19.10 -7.90
C LEU A 276 -10.21 18.01 -6.96
N ILE A 277 -10.32 18.22 -5.65
CA ILE A 277 -9.91 17.24 -4.64
C ILE A 277 -10.79 16.00 -4.70
N GLU A 278 -12.10 16.17 -4.93
CA GLU A 278 -13.04 15.08 -5.16
C GLU A 278 -12.67 14.24 -6.37
N ALA A 279 -12.44 14.87 -7.53
CA ALA A 279 -12.04 14.19 -8.77
C ALA A 279 -10.81 13.32 -8.57
N VAL A 280 -9.75 13.86 -7.94
CA VAL A 280 -8.51 13.13 -7.69
C VAL A 280 -8.70 12.00 -6.67
N ARG A 281 -9.55 12.21 -5.66
CA ARG A 281 -9.88 11.18 -4.67
C ARG A 281 -10.64 10.03 -5.32
N ASP A 282 -11.61 10.33 -6.18
CA ASP A 282 -12.40 9.32 -6.88
C ASP A 282 -11.55 8.53 -7.88
N ALA A 283 -10.70 9.20 -8.64
CA ALA A 283 -9.73 8.55 -9.53
C ALA A 283 -8.76 7.65 -8.75
N THR A 284 -8.26 8.10 -7.59
CA THR A 284 -7.41 7.28 -6.71
C THR A 284 -8.15 6.03 -6.21
N ASN A 285 -9.39 6.19 -5.73
CA ASN A 285 -10.22 5.07 -5.27
C ASN A 285 -10.58 4.11 -6.41
N THR A 286 -10.74 4.62 -7.62
CA THR A 286 -10.93 3.81 -8.83
C THR A 286 -9.69 2.97 -9.13
N GLY A 287 -8.50 3.57 -9.05
CA GLY A 287 -7.24 2.83 -9.13
C GLY A 287 -7.11 1.74 -8.08
N ILE A 288 -7.50 2.02 -6.82
CA ILE A 288 -7.51 1.03 -5.73
C ILE A 288 -8.48 -0.13 -6.04
N LYS A 289 -9.68 0.16 -6.52
CA LYS A 289 -10.70 -0.85 -6.90
C LYS A 289 -10.25 -1.70 -8.10
N ALA A 290 -9.62 -1.07 -9.08
CA ALA A 290 -9.13 -1.73 -10.28
C ALA A 290 -7.86 -2.57 -10.02
N ALA A 291 -7.07 -2.22 -9.01
CA ALA A 291 -5.87 -2.96 -8.65
C ALA A 291 -6.18 -4.36 -8.14
N GLY A 292 -5.42 -5.35 -8.60
CA GLY A 292 -5.59 -6.74 -8.18
C GLY A 292 -4.47 -7.63 -8.67
N ILE A 293 -4.46 -8.86 -8.17
CA ILE A 293 -3.55 -9.90 -8.69
C ILE A 293 -3.95 -10.20 -10.13
N ASP A 294 -2.95 -10.39 -10.99
CA ASP A 294 -3.07 -10.62 -12.43
C ASP A 294 -3.64 -9.44 -13.25
N VAL A 295 -3.94 -8.29 -12.63
CA VAL A 295 -4.36 -7.09 -13.36
C VAL A 295 -3.16 -6.45 -14.08
N GLN A 296 -3.38 -6.02 -15.33
CA GLN A 296 -2.38 -5.26 -16.08
C GLN A 296 -2.32 -3.82 -15.59
N LEU A 297 -1.10 -3.30 -15.40
CA LEU A 297 -0.91 -1.94 -14.86
C LEU A 297 -1.52 -0.86 -15.77
N CYS A 298 -1.52 -1.06 -17.09
CA CYS A 298 -2.14 -0.12 -18.03
C CYS A 298 -3.65 -0.03 -17.86
N ASP A 299 -4.32 -1.12 -17.50
CA ASP A 299 -5.78 -1.14 -17.33
C ASP A 299 -6.17 -0.32 -16.08
N ILE A 300 -5.32 -0.35 -15.04
CA ILE A 300 -5.46 0.50 -13.86
C ILE A 300 -5.33 1.98 -14.24
N GLY A 301 -4.28 2.33 -15.01
CA GLY A 301 -4.06 3.72 -15.45
C GLY A 301 -5.18 4.23 -16.35
N ALA A 302 -5.71 3.39 -17.25
CA ALA A 302 -6.86 3.73 -18.08
C ALA A 302 -8.11 4.02 -17.24
N ALA A 303 -8.42 3.17 -16.25
CA ALA A 303 -9.55 3.40 -15.35
C ALA A 303 -9.40 4.66 -14.49
N ILE A 304 -8.18 4.94 -14.01
CA ILE A 304 -7.87 6.19 -13.28
C ILE A 304 -8.11 7.40 -14.18
N GLN A 305 -7.57 7.37 -15.41
CA GLN A 305 -7.69 8.48 -16.35
C GLN A 305 -9.15 8.74 -16.75
N GLU A 306 -9.91 7.68 -17.06
CA GLU A 306 -11.32 7.78 -17.41
C GLU A 306 -12.13 8.52 -16.33
N VAL A 307 -11.97 8.10 -15.07
CA VAL A 307 -12.66 8.76 -13.95
C VAL A 307 -12.12 10.17 -13.76
N MET A 308 -10.81 10.40 -13.75
CA MET A 308 -10.23 11.72 -13.54
C MET A 308 -10.73 12.74 -14.59
N GLU A 309 -10.69 12.37 -15.87
CA GLU A 309 -11.01 13.25 -16.99
C GLU A 309 -12.52 13.38 -17.23
N SER A 310 -13.35 12.63 -16.49
CA SER A 310 -14.81 12.84 -16.46
C SER A 310 -15.24 14.07 -15.64
N TYR A 311 -14.35 14.61 -14.80
CA TYR A 311 -14.65 15.79 -13.97
C TYR A 311 -14.27 17.10 -14.66
N GLU A 312 -15.16 18.08 -14.50
CA GLU A 312 -14.90 19.49 -14.81
C GLU A 312 -14.96 20.34 -13.54
N VAL A 313 -14.04 21.31 -13.44
CA VAL A 313 -13.95 22.26 -12.33
C VAL A 313 -13.94 23.69 -12.86
N GLU A 314 -14.58 24.60 -12.15
CA GLU A 314 -14.50 26.04 -12.43
C GLU A 314 -13.59 26.69 -11.38
N LEU A 315 -12.51 27.33 -11.82
CA LEU A 315 -11.57 28.04 -10.97
C LEU A 315 -11.43 29.46 -11.48
N ASP A 316 -11.75 30.43 -10.62
CA ASP A 316 -11.63 31.86 -10.89
C ASP A 316 -12.30 32.29 -12.22
N GLY A 317 -13.50 31.76 -12.49
CA GLY A 317 -14.31 32.07 -13.68
C GLY A 317 -13.91 31.33 -14.96
N LYS A 318 -13.01 30.34 -14.87
CA LYS A 318 -12.59 29.52 -16.00
C LYS A 318 -12.81 28.03 -15.72
N VAL A 319 -13.42 27.36 -16.69
CA VAL A 319 -13.68 25.92 -16.63
C VAL A 319 -12.47 25.14 -17.14
N TYR A 320 -12.14 24.07 -16.44
CA TYR A 320 -11.09 23.12 -16.77
C TYR A 320 -11.61 21.69 -16.64
N GLN A 321 -11.33 20.87 -17.65
CA GLN A 321 -11.33 19.42 -17.46
C GLN A 321 -10.14 19.04 -16.59
N VAL A 322 -10.37 18.22 -15.56
CA VAL A 322 -9.28 17.71 -14.70
C VAL A 322 -8.43 16.75 -15.53
N LYS A 323 -7.10 16.81 -15.38
CA LYS A 323 -6.16 15.98 -16.14
C LYS A 323 -5.22 15.24 -15.22
N SER A 324 -5.00 13.96 -15.52
CA SER A 324 -3.94 13.18 -14.89
C SER A 324 -2.56 13.74 -15.26
N ILE A 325 -1.65 13.80 -14.29
CA ILE A 325 -0.26 14.20 -14.56
C ILE A 325 0.46 13.01 -15.18
N ARG A 326 0.44 12.92 -16.51
CA ARG A 326 0.88 11.75 -17.32
C ARG A 326 2.28 11.18 -17.04
N ASN A 327 3.14 11.92 -16.34
CA ASN A 327 4.50 11.51 -16.00
C ASN A 327 4.73 11.36 -14.48
N LEU A 328 3.64 11.31 -13.69
CA LEU A 328 3.61 10.87 -12.30
C LEU A 328 2.76 9.61 -12.22
N ASN A 329 3.14 8.71 -11.32
CA ASN A 329 2.63 7.34 -11.32
C ASN A 329 2.59 6.82 -9.88
N GLY A 330 1.74 5.82 -9.62
CA GLY A 330 1.90 4.97 -8.44
C GLY A 330 3.07 4.00 -8.62
N HIS A 331 3.36 3.19 -7.60
CA HIS A 331 4.51 2.28 -7.64
C HIS A 331 4.38 1.07 -6.71
N SER A 332 5.10 0.01 -7.04
CA SER A 332 5.34 -1.10 -6.11
C SER A 332 6.29 -0.69 -4.99
N ILE A 333 6.06 -1.20 -3.78
CA ILE A 333 6.91 -0.99 -2.59
C ILE A 333 7.58 -2.31 -2.18
N SER A 334 8.78 -2.24 -1.60
CA SER A 334 9.51 -3.37 -1.03
C SER A 334 10.18 -2.96 0.29
N PRO A 335 10.64 -3.91 1.12
CA PRO A 335 11.34 -3.59 2.36
C PRO A 335 12.45 -2.57 2.14
N TYR A 336 12.36 -1.44 2.85
CA TYR A 336 13.31 -0.31 2.77
C TYR A 336 13.48 0.30 1.37
N ARG A 337 12.54 0.04 0.45
CA ARG A 337 12.60 0.50 -0.94
C ARG A 337 11.23 1.03 -1.37
N ILE A 338 11.10 2.35 -1.34
CA ILE A 338 9.87 3.06 -1.72
C ILE A 338 9.44 2.75 -3.17
N HIS A 339 10.40 2.73 -4.11
CA HIS A 339 10.16 2.41 -5.51
C HIS A 339 10.81 1.05 -5.88
N ALA A 340 10.01 -0.02 -5.87
CA ALA A 340 10.47 -1.40 -6.09
C ALA A 340 10.55 -1.85 -7.56
N GLY A 341 10.23 -0.96 -8.51
CA GLY A 341 10.54 -1.14 -9.94
C GLY A 341 9.35 -1.29 -10.87
N LYS A 342 8.13 -1.57 -10.38
CA LYS A 342 6.90 -1.46 -11.16
C LYS A 342 6.24 -0.09 -10.93
N THR A 343 5.72 0.51 -12.00
CA THR A 343 5.02 1.81 -12.00
C THR A 343 3.55 1.60 -12.37
N VAL A 344 2.64 2.18 -11.59
CA VAL A 344 1.19 2.17 -11.87
C VAL A 344 0.89 3.45 -12.66
N PRO A 345 0.66 3.37 -13.98
CA PRO A 345 0.61 4.52 -14.87
C PRO A 345 -0.45 5.55 -14.49
#